data_AF-A0A380T836-F1
#
_entry.id   AF-A0A380T836-F1
#
_cell.length_a   1.000
_cell.length_b   1.000
_cell.length_c   1.000
_cell.angle_alpha   90.00
_cell.angle_beta   90.00
_cell.angle_gamma   90.00
#
_symmetry.space_group_name_H-M   'P 1'
#
loop_
_entity.id
_entity.type
_entity.pdbx_description
1 polymer ?
#
loop_
_entity_poly.entity_id
_entity_poly.type
_entity_poly.pdbx_seq_one_letter_code
_entity_poly.pdbx_strand_id
1 'polypeptide(L)'
;MDPTHIHALQRLRSLIPISLRHAQILLERCASNPEQAAELYKTELLQVLADKSGLPPDQAQEYLHNAGYDLNRALSTLEQARFTLTRRILRKHHQDKARALDLIAQAIETAEQLPRQYWLAFERLEQLAPAPRCLMVLHEWLAFEDWEGFDSALHFHLPQAIAQFRHLQLDALADTLEQADQRQRQLRAAHAERESPIELAVQVNQDPLFNACRDSFSQQQLRLDERLYEWVERHIEQFPA
;
A
#
# COMPACT_ATOMS: atom_id res chain seq x y z
N MET A 1 -45.60 6.43 -14.40
CA MET A 1 -45.43 5.09 -13.80
C MET A 1 -46.64 4.78 -12.95
N ASP A 2 -47.17 3.57 -13.05
CA ASP A 2 -48.32 3.10 -12.25
C ASP A 2 -48.00 3.21 -10.74
N PRO A 3 -48.90 3.79 -9.90
CA PRO A 3 -48.71 3.87 -8.46
C PRO A 3 -48.37 2.51 -7.81
N THR A 4 -48.94 1.44 -8.34
CA THR A 4 -48.72 0.06 -7.88
C THR A 4 -47.26 -0.36 -8.08
N HIS A 5 -46.67 0.05 -9.21
CA HIS A 5 -45.28 -0.26 -9.56
C HIS A 5 -44.28 0.53 -8.70
N ILE A 6 -44.60 1.79 -8.37
CA ILE A 6 -43.78 2.61 -7.47
C ILE A 6 -43.77 2.01 -6.06
N HIS A 7 -44.95 1.59 -5.57
CA HIS A 7 -45.07 0.96 -4.25
C HIS A 7 -44.31 -0.38 -4.18
N ALA A 8 -44.42 -1.23 -5.21
CA ALA A 8 -43.67 -2.49 -5.31
C ALA A 8 -42.14 -2.27 -5.29
N LEU A 9 -41.66 -1.25 -6.00
CA LEU A 9 -40.24 -0.89 -6.05
C LEU A 9 -39.71 -0.35 -4.71
N GLN A 10 -40.48 0.49 -4.03
CA GLN A 10 -40.14 0.96 -2.68
C GLN A 10 -40.11 -0.21 -1.69
N ARG A 11 -41.09 -1.12 -1.78
CA ARG A 11 -41.15 -2.30 -0.93
C ARG A 11 -39.93 -3.21 -1.14
N LEU A 12 -39.58 -3.55 -2.37
CA LEU A 12 -38.42 -4.39 -2.67
C LEU A 12 -37.12 -3.78 -2.11
N ARG A 13 -36.90 -2.48 -2.30
CA ARG A 13 -35.71 -1.77 -1.79
C ARG A 13 -35.66 -1.66 -0.26
N SER A 14 -36.81 -1.78 0.41
CA SER A 14 -36.87 -1.87 1.88
C SER A 14 -36.50 -3.27 2.41
N LEU A 15 -36.63 -4.31 1.57
CA LEU A 15 -36.31 -5.69 1.93
C LEU A 15 -34.84 -6.03 1.70
N ILE A 16 -34.21 -5.44 0.69
CA ILE A 16 -32.84 -5.79 0.28
C ILE A 16 -32.12 -4.60 -0.37
N PRO A 17 -30.81 -4.39 -0.11
CA PRO A 17 -30.03 -3.38 -0.83
C PRO A 17 -29.89 -3.77 -2.32
N ILE A 18 -30.55 -2.99 -3.18
CA ILE A 18 -30.57 -3.24 -4.64
C ILE A 18 -30.57 -1.92 -5.42
N SER A 19 -29.97 -1.92 -6.60
CA SER A 19 -30.02 -0.76 -7.52
C SER A 19 -31.42 -0.58 -8.11
N LEU A 20 -31.78 0.66 -8.46
CA LEU A 20 -33.09 0.96 -9.07
C LEU A 20 -33.32 0.15 -10.35
N ARG A 21 -32.31 0.06 -11.20
CA ARG A 21 -32.39 -0.64 -12.49
C ARG A 21 -32.59 -2.14 -12.31
N HIS A 22 -31.82 -2.78 -11.42
CA HIS A 22 -31.96 -4.23 -11.18
C HIS A 22 -33.30 -4.56 -10.50
N ALA A 23 -33.76 -3.70 -9.59
CA ALA A 23 -35.06 -3.84 -8.95
C ALA A 23 -36.23 -3.83 -9.94
N GLN A 24 -36.19 -2.94 -10.94
CA GLN A 24 -37.21 -2.89 -12.00
C GLN A 24 -37.26 -4.19 -12.81
N ILE A 25 -36.09 -4.67 -13.25
CA ILE A 25 -35.97 -5.89 -14.04
C ILE A 25 -36.50 -7.11 -13.26
N LEU A 26 -36.17 -7.21 -11.97
CA LEU A 26 -36.65 -8.32 -11.14
C LEU A 26 -38.16 -8.25 -10.89
N LEU A 27 -38.71 -7.06 -10.66
CA LEU A 27 -40.15 -6.90 -10.50
C LEU A 27 -40.91 -7.26 -11.77
N GLU A 28 -40.41 -6.89 -12.95
CA GLU A 28 -40.99 -7.32 -14.24
C GLU A 28 -40.99 -8.85 -14.37
N ARG A 29 -39.88 -9.52 -14.00
CA ARG A 29 -39.76 -10.99 -14.02
C ARG A 29 -40.67 -11.68 -13.00
N CYS A 30 -40.98 -11.02 -11.89
CA CYS A 30 -41.78 -11.57 -10.80
C CYS A 30 -43.22 -11.02 -10.76
N ALA A 31 -43.76 -10.56 -11.91
CA ALA A 31 -45.12 -10.02 -12.01
C ALA A 31 -45.44 -8.94 -10.96
N SER A 32 -44.48 -8.06 -10.68
CA SER A 32 -44.51 -6.99 -9.67
C SER A 32 -44.65 -7.46 -8.22
N ASN A 33 -44.32 -8.73 -7.90
CA ASN A 33 -44.27 -9.26 -6.53
C ASN A 33 -42.90 -8.95 -5.86
N PRO A 34 -42.85 -8.05 -4.86
CA PRO A 34 -41.59 -7.65 -4.20
C PRO A 34 -40.94 -8.77 -3.39
N GLU A 35 -41.71 -9.61 -2.71
CA GLU A 35 -41.20 -10.69 -1.88
C GLU A 35 -40.53 -11.77 -2.74
N GLN A 36 -41.18 -12.15 -3.85
CA GLN A 36 -40.61 -13.13 -4.79
C GLN A 36 -39.35 -12.58 -5.48
N ALA A 37 -39.37 -11.30 -5.87
CA ALA A 37 -38.21 -10.63 -6.44
C ALA A 37 -37.03 -10.57 -5.45
N ALA A 38 -37.30 -10.35 -4.16
CA ALA A 38 -36.27 -10.35 -3.13
C ALA A 38 -35.62 -11.73 -2.98
N GLU A 39 -36.39 -12.82 -2.90
CA GLU A 39 -35.84 -14.18 -2.79
C GLU A 39 -35.04 -14.60 -4.04
N LEU A 40 -35.52 -14.23 -5.23
CA LEU A 40 -34.76 -14.44 -6.46
C LEU A 40 -33.42 -13.69 -6.41
N TYR A 41 -33.43 -12.42 -5.99
CA TYR A 41 -32.20 -11.64 -5.88
C TYR A 41 -31.23 -12.20 -4.84
N LYS A 42 -31.72 -12.66 -3.68
CA LYS A 42 -30.88 -13.33 -2.66
C LYS A 42 -30.17 -14.55 -3.24
N THR A 43 -30.87 -15.31 -4.09
CA THR A 43 -30.31 -16.48 -4.77
C THR A 43 -29.25 -16.08 -5.80
N GLU A 44 -29.51 -15.03 -6.59
CA GLU A 44 -28.52 -14.45 -7.52
C GLU A 44 -27.26 -13.98 -6.77
N LEU A 45 -27.42 -13.29 -5.63
CA LEU A 45 -26.31 -12.83 -4.79
C LEU A 45 -25.52 -13.99 -4.20
N LEU A 46 -26.20 -15.05 -3.74
CA LEU A 46 -25.57 -16.25 -3.20
C LEU A 46 -24.68 -16.92 -4.24
N GLN A 47 -25.18 -17.09 -5.46
CA GLN A 47 -24.41 -17.66 -6.56
C GLN A 47 -23.16 -16.82 -6.84
N VAL A 48 -23.32 -15.49 -6.96
CA VAL A 48 -22.19 -14.59 -7.22
C VAL A 48 -21.16 -14.63 -6.09
N LEU A 49 -21.59 -14.68 -4.83
CA LEU A 49 -20.66 -14.79 -3.71
C LEU A 49 -19.96 -16.15 -3.70
N ALA A 50 -20.67 -17.25 -3.89
CA ALA A 50 -20.09 -18.59 -3.93
C ALA A 50 -19.04 -18.69 -5.06
N ASP A 51 -19.36 -18.21 -6.26
CA ASP A 51 -18.46 -18.23 -7.41
C ASP A 51 -17.19 -17.39 -7.17
N LYS A 52 -17.33 -16.19 -6.58
CA LYS A 52 -16.20 -15.30 -6.29
C LYS A 52 -15.36 -15.76 -5.11
N SER A 53 -15.98 -16.37 -4.11
CA SER A 53 -15.31 -16.76 -2.86
C SER A 53 -14.78 -18.18 -2.88
N GLY A 54 -15.30 -19.05 -3.74
CA GLY A 54 -15.06 -20.49 -3.69
C GLY A 54 -15.61 -21.17 -2.43
N LEU A 55 -16.49 -20.50 -1.67
CA LEU A 55 -17.12 -21.10 -0.48
C LEU A 55 -18.22 -22.09 -0.87
N PRO A 56 -18.47 -23.11 -0.04
CA PRO A 56 -19.70 -23.87 -0.09
C PRO A 56 -20.92 -22.95 0.05
N PRO A 57 -22.04 -23.23 -0.63
CA PRO A 57 -23.25 -22.40 -0.61
C PRO A 57 -23.74 -22.06 0.81
N ASP A 58 -23.71 -23.03 1.72
CA ASP A 58 -24.19 -22.82 3.10
C ASP A 58 -23.37 -21.75 3.85
N GLN A 59 -22.05 -21.75 3.67
CA GLN A 59 -21.17 -20.74 4.28
C GLN A 59 -21.34 -19.38 3.59
N ALA A 60 -21.43 -19.35 2.26
CA ALA A 60 -21.68 -18.11 1.52
C ALA A 60 -23.02 -17.46 1.93
N GLN A 61 -24.04 -18.27 2.20
CA GLN A 61 -25.34 -17.80 2.68
C GLN A 61 -25.23 -17.11 4.04
N GLU A 62 -24.47 -17.68 4.98
CA GLU A 62 -24.24 -17.08 6.30
C GLU A 62 -23.54 -15.71 6.17
N TYR A 63 -22.50 -15.59 5.33
CA TYR A 63 -21.82 -14.31 5.08
C TYR A 63 -22.75 -13.26 4.47
N LEU A 64 -23.60 -13.62 3.50
CA LEU A 64 -24.59 -12.69 2.93
C LEU A 64 -25.63 -12.27 3.95
N HIS A 65 -26.11 -13.20 4.76
CA HIS A 65 -27.08 -12.91 5.80
C HIS A 65 -26.54 -11.90 6.81
N ASN A 66 -25.33 -12.13 7.32
CA ASN A 66 -24.66 -11.24 8.27
C ASN A 66 -24.33 -9.86 7.66
N ALA A 67 -24.13 -9.78 6.35
CA ALA A 67 -23.93 -8.54 5.62
C ALA A 67 -25.23 -7.79 5.28
N GLY A 68 -26.41 -8.32 5.63
CA GLY A 68 -27.70 -7.74 5.25
C GLY A 68 -27.96 -7.81 3.73
N TYR A 69 -27.43 -8.85 3.06
CA TYR A 69 -27.45 -9.05 1.62
C TYR A 69 -26.76 -7.93 0.80
N ASP A 70 -25.88 -7.14 1.43
CA ASP A 70 -24.93 -6.31 0.70
C ASP A 70 -23.73 -7.16 0.27
N LEU A 71 -23.66 -7.45 -1.04
CA LEU A 71 -22.60 -8.28 -1.63
C LEU A 71 -21.20 -7.71 -1.40
N ASN A 72 -21.02 -6.39 -1.49
CA ASN A 72 -19.70 -5.78 -1.33
C ASN A 72 -19.25 -5.87 0.13
N ARG A 73 -20.17 -5.67 1.07
CA ARG A 73 -19.90 -5.85 2.49
C ARG A 73 -19.55 -7.31 2.80
N ALA A 74 -20.30 -8.28 2.26
CA ALA A 74 -20.03 -9.70 2.46
C ALA A 74 -18.64 -10.11 1.91
N LEU A 75 -18.31 -9.69 0.68
CA LEU A 75 -17.00 -9.91 0.07
C LEU A 75 -15.88 -9.26 0.89
N SER A 76 -16.07 -8.02 1.34
CA SER A 76 -15.12 -7.33 2.20
C SER A 76 -14.87 -8.13 3.48
N THR A 77 -15.91 -8.46 4.25
CA THR A 77 -15.79 -9.23 5.49
C THR A 77 -15.10 -10.57 5.29
N LEU A 78 -15.44 -11.28 4.21
CA LEU A 78 -14.78 -12.53 3.83
C LEU A 78 -13.27 -12.33 3.58
N GLU A 79 -12.87 -11.28 2.87
CA GLU A 79 -11.45 -10.98 2.66
C GLU A 79 -10.73 -10.68 3.99
N GLN A 80 -11.35 -9.94 4.92
CA GLN A 80 -10.74 -9.67 6.23
C GLN A 80 -10.59 -10.95 7.06
N ALA A 81 -11.52 -11.89 6.93
CA ALA A 81 -11.45 -13.18 7.62
C ALA A 81 -10.36 -14.10 7.04
N ARG A 82 -10.02 -13.94 5.76
CA ARG A 82 -9.08 -14.82 5.05
C ARG A 82 -7.65 -14.30 5.01
N PHE A 83 -7.47 -12.98 5.04
CA PHE A 83 -6.19 -12.35 4.74
C PHE A 83 -5.91 -11.21 5.71
N THR A 84 -4.65 -11.14 6.15
CA THR A 84 -4.13 -9.98 6.88
C THR A 84 -4.27 -8.69 6.06
N LEU A 85 -4.26 -7.54 6.73
CA LEU A 85 -4.24 -6.21 6.13
C LEU A 85 -3.14 -6.09 5.10
N THR A 86 -1.92 -6.46 5.47
CA THR A 86 -0.76 -6.48 4.56
C THR A 86 -1.04 -7.32 3.32
N ARG A 87 -1.58 -8.53 3.47
CA ARG A 87 -1.90 -9.41 2.33
C ARG A 87 -3.01 -8.85 1.44
N ARG A 88 -3.99 -8.15 2.01
CA ARG A 88 -5.04 -7.46 1.25
C ARG A 88 -4.46 -6.30 0.44
N ILE A 89 -3.56 -5.51 1.02
CA ILE A 89 -2.88 -4.40 0.32
C ILE A 89 -2.10 -4.93 -0.88
N LEU A 90 -1.25 -5.94 -0.67
CA LEU A 90 -0.45 -6.54 -1.75
C LEU A 90 -1.32 -7.05 -2.90
N ARG A 91 -2.39 -7.82 -2.59
CA ARG A 91 -3.30 -8.33 -3.64
C ARG A 91 -4.00 -7.22 -4.42
N LYS A 92 -4.48 -6.19 -3.71
CA LYS A 92 -5.22 -5.08 -4.32
C LYS A 92 -4.32 -4.19 -5.18
N HIS A 93 -3.05 -4.02 -4.79
CA HIS A 93 -2.09 -3.11 -5.41
C HIS A 93 -0.92 -3.84 -6.10
N HIS A 94 -1.10 -5.09 -6.53
CA HIS A 94 -0.04 -5.89 -7.16
C HIS A 94 0.56 -5.28 -8.44
N GLN A 95 -0.17 -4.40 -9.13
CA GLN A 95 0.30 -3.68 -10.32
C GLN A 95 1.01 -2.35 -9.98
N ASP A 96 0.80 -1.82 -8.79
CA ASP A 96 1.34 -0.55 -8.30
C ASP A 96 2.06 -0.80 -6.97
N LYS A 97 3.28 -1.35 -7.10
CA LYS A 97 4.08 -1.82 -5.96
C LYS A 97 4.46 -0.68 -5.02
N ALA A 98 4.83 0.48 -5.56
CA ALA A 98 5.13 1.67 -4.76
C ALA A 98 3.95 2.04 -3.88
N ARG A 99 2.74 2.10 -4.45
CA ARG A 99 1.52 2.38 -3.67
C ARG A 99 1.21 1.32 -2.63
N ALA A 100 1.49 0.05 -2.93
CA ALA A 100 1.33 -1.04 -1.96
C ALA A 100 2.26 -0.82 -0.75
N LEU A 101 3.54 -0.51 -0.99
CA LEU A 101 4.54 -0.28 0.04
C LEU A 101 4.19 0.92 0.93
N ASP A 102 3.71 2.02 0.34
CA ASP A 102 3.22 3.19 1.10
C ASP A 102 2.10 2.82 2.07
N LEU A 103 1.11 2.05 1.60
CA LEU A 103 -0.03 1.64 2.42
C LEU A 103 0.40 0.68 3.53
N ILE A 104 1.40 -0.16 3.28
CA ILE A 104 1.97 -1.05 4.30
C ILE A 104 2.76 -0.25 5.33
N ALA A 105 3.55 0.74 4.92
CA ALA A 105 4.26 1.63 5.83
C ALA A 105 3.29 2.37 6.76
N GLN A 106 2.18 2.91 6.22
CA GLN A 106 1.11 3.52 7.01
C GLN A 106 0.45 2.54 7.99
N ALA A 107 0.25 1.29 7.57
CA ALA A 107 -0.30 0.25 8.44
C ALA A 107 0.64 -0.07 9.60
N ILE A 108 1.96 -0.13 9.36
CA ILE A 108 2.98 -0.32 10.40
C ILE A 108 2.99 0.88 11.36
N GLU A 109 3.04 2.10 10.83
CA GLU A 109 3.02 3.33 11.63
C GLU A 109 1.81 3.36 12.58
N THR A 110 0.64 2.96 12.09
CA THR A 110 -0.60 2.88 12.89
C THR A 110 -0.55 1.77 13.93
N ALA A 111 -0.12 0.56 13.55
CA ALA A 111 -0.11 -0.62 14.42
C ALA A 111 0.89 -0.46 15.57
N GLU A 112 2.07 0.10 15.28
CA GLU A 112 3.19 0.27 16.20
C GLU A 112 3.17 1.65 16.90
N GLN A 113 2.17 2.48 16.59
CA GLN A 113 1.97 3.83 17.15
C GLN A 113 3.23 4.69 17.08
N LEU A 114 3.90 4.68 15.91
CA LEU A 114 5.17 5.37 15.74
C LEU A 114 4.94 6.90 15.77
N PRO A 115 5.65 7.64 16.63
CA PRO A 115 5.51 9.09 16.69
C PRO A 115 6.17 9.75 15.48
N ARG A 116 5.43 10.60 14.76
CA ARG A 116 5.93 11.37 13.62
C ARG A 116 5.98 12.87 13.95
N GLN A 117 7.15 13.47 13.80
CA GLN A 117 7.36 14.92 13.88
C GLN A 117 8.10 15.34 12.60
N TYR A 118 7.34 15.46 11.50
CA TYR A 118 7.84 15.49 10.12
C TYR A 118 8.42 14.15 9.66
N TRP A 119 9.48 13.69 10.31
CA TRP A 119 10.13 12.40 10.05
C TRP A 119 9.97 11.43 11.24
N LEU A 120 10.05 10.13 10.97
CA LEU A 120 10.08 9.08 11.99
C LEU A 120 11.45 9.04 12.66
N ALA A 121 11.44 8.84 13.97
CA ALA A 121 12.66 8.63 14.75
C ALA A 121 13.25 7.23 14.44
N PHE A 122 14.45 7.17 13.87
CA PHE A 122 15.10 5.91 13.49
C PHE A 122 15.35 4.99 14.69
N GLU A 123 15.53 5.55 15.90
CA GLU A 123 15.65 4.77 17.14
C GLU A 123 14.38 3.98 17.46
N ARG A 124 13.21 4.46 17.01
CA ARG A 124 11.95 3.72 17.10
C ARG A 124 11.83 2.65 16.04
N LEU A 125 12.31 2.94 14.82
CA LEU A 125 12.34 1.95 13.74
C LEU A 125 13.24 0.75 14.11
N GLU A 126 14.34 0.99 14.83
CA GLU A 126 15.22 -0.07 15.32
C GLU A 126 14.54 -1.09 16.24
N GLN A 127 13.46 -0.69 16.93
CA GLN A 127 12.68 -1.53 17.85
C GLN A 127 11.71 -2.47 17.13
N LEU A 128 11.45 -2.22 15.84
CA LEU A 128 10.56 -3.05 15.03
C LEU A 128 11.18 -4.43 14.75
N ALA A 129 10.32 -5.40 14.45
CA ALA A 129 10.76 -6.69 13.91
C ALA A 129 11.61 -6.49 12.63
N PRO A 130 12.54 -7.41 12.31
CA PRO A 130 13.51 -7.21 11.23
C PRO A 130 12.89 -6.85 9.88
N ALA A 131 11.79 -7.50 9.48
CA ALA A 131 11.19 -7.25 8.17
C ALA A 131 10.45 -5.89 8.09
N PRO A 132 9.54 -5.53 9.03
CA PRO A 132 8.96 -4.19 9.09
C PRO A 132 10.01 -3.08 9.24
N ARG A 133 11.07 -3.30 10.04
CA ARG A 133 12.17 -2.34 10.18
C ARG A 133 12.84 -2.03 8.85
N CYS A 134 13.16 -3.07 8.07
CA CYS A 134 13.79 -2.92 6.77
C CYS A 134 12.96 -2.03 5.85
N LEU A 135 11.65 -2.32 5.76
CA LEU A 135 10.72 -1.50 4.97
C LEU A 135 10.68 -0.05 5.49
N MET A 136 10.44 0.16 6.78
CA MET A 136 10.23 1.49 7.34
C MET A 136 11.47 2.38 7.25
N VAL A 137 12.67 1.84 7.48
CA VAL A 137 13.92 2.59 7.38
C VAL A 137 14.14 3.07 5.94
N LEU A 138 13.93 2.19 4.95
CA LEU A 138 14.11 2.55 3.54
C LEU A 138 12.99 3.48 3.06
N HIS A 139 11.74 3.23 3.45
CA HIS A 139 10.61 4.09 3.12
C HIS A 139 10.82 5.52 3.63
N GLU A 140 11.24 5.67 4.89
CA GLU A 140 11.47 7.00 5.48
C GLU A 140 12.67 7.71 4.83
N TRP A 141 13.75 6.98 4.53
CA TRP A 141 14.92 7.54 3.85
C TRP A 141 14.61 8.01 2.43
N LEU A 142 13.86 7.20 1.67
CA LEU A 142 13.42 7.54 0.31
C LEU A 142 12.46 8.73 0.32
N ALA A 143 11.52 8.79 1.27
CA ALA A 143 10.62 9.93 1.40
C ALA A 143 11.39 11.23 1.68
N PHE A 144 12.48 11.16 2.46
CA PHE A 144 13.37 12.30 2.66
C PHE A 144 14.12 12.69 1.38
N GLU A 145 14.59 11.71 0.61
CA GLU A 145 15.24 11.94 -0.67
C GLU A 145 14.31 12.59 -1.70
N ASP A 146 13.08 12.10 -1.82
CA ASP A 146 12.06 12.68 -2.70
C ASP A 146 11.71 14.13 -2.30
N TRP A 147 11.81 14.48 -1.02
CA TRP A 147 11.44 15.80 -0.49
C TRP A 147 12.61 16.81 -0.51
N GLU A 148 13.78 16.46 0.02
CA GLU A 148 14.94 17.35 0.16
C GLU A 148 15.98 17.18 -0.95
N GLY A 149 15.90 16.10 -1.73
CA GLY A 149 16.84 15.74 -2.79
C GLY A 149 17.97 14.81 -2.35
N PHE A 150 18.53 14.10 -3.34
CA PHE A 150 19.62 13.12 -3.18
C PHE A 150 20.82 13.62 -2.38
N ASP A 151 21.30 14.85 -2.62
CA ASP A 151 22.46 15.40 -1.92
C ASP A 151 22.23 15.68 -0.44
N SER A 152 20.98 16.01 -0.07
CA SER A 152 20.55 16.18 1.32
C SER A 152 20.37 14.82 2.01
N ALA A 153 19.78 13.84 1.32
CA ALA A 153 19.48 12.51 1.86
C ALA A 153 20.73 11.74 2.33
N LEU A 154 21.89 12.01 1.74
CA LEU A 154 23.16 11.42 2.19
C LEU A 154 23.56 11.81 3.62
N HIS A 155 23.00 12.91 4.16
CA HIS A 155 23.19 13.32 5.56
C HIS A 155 22.12 12.79 6.51
N PHE A 156 21.07 12.15 5.98
CA PHE A 156 19.91 11.69 6.74
C PHE A 156 20.00 10.19 6.98
N HIS A 157 20.48 9.76 8.16
CA HIS A 157 20.54 8.36 8.58
C HIS A 157 21.08 7.35 7.54
N LEU A 158 22.02 7.80 6.70
CA LEU A 158 22.55 7.02 5.58
C LEU A 158 23.12 5.65 5.99
N PRO A 159 23.87 5.49 7.11
CA PRO A 159 24.37 4.18 7.52
C PRO A 159 23.26 3.15 7.78
N GLN A 160 22.14 3.60 8.37
CA GLN A 160 20.99 2.75 8.62
C GLN A 160 20.32 2.32 7.31
N ALA A 161 20.16 3.24 6.35
CA ALA A 161 19.62 2.93 5.02
C ALA A 161 20.53 1.95 4.26
N ILE A 162 21.84 2.19 4.21
CA ILE A 162 22.84 1.30 3.60
C ILE A 162 22.76 -0.12 4.18
N ALA A 163 22.63 -0.24 5.50
CA ALA A 163 22.50 -1.54 6.14
C ALA A 163 21.25 -2.31 5.65
N GLN A 164 20.13 -1.62 5.43
CA GLN A 164 18.92 -2.25 4.88
C GLN A 164 19.06 -2.58 3.39
N PHE A 165 19.69 -1.73 2.59
CA PHE A 165 19.99 -2.05 1.18
C PHE A 165 20.81 -3.33 1.06
N ARG A 166 21.88 -3.47 1.88
CA ARG A 166 22.67 -4.70 1.94
C ARG A 166 21.86 -5.90 2.45
N HIS A 167 20.96 -5.68 3.41
CA HIS A 167 20.06 -6.72 3.89
C HIS A 167 19.13 -7.26 2.78
N LEU A 168 18.72 -6.39 1.85
CA LEU A 168 17.96 -6.75 0.65
C LEU A 168 18.82 -7.28 -0.51
N GLN A 169 20.13 -7.50 -0.30
CA GLN A 169 21.08 -7.91 -1.33
C GLN A 169 21.15 -6.92 -2.50
N LEU A 170 21.01 -5.63 -2.19
CA LEU A 170 21.17 -4.51 -3.11
C LEU A 170 22.54 -3.85 -2.92
N ASP A 171 23.60 -4.66 -2.91
CA ASP A 171 24.97 -4.20 -2.63
C ASP A 171 25.42 -3.10 -3.60
N ALA A 172 25.11 -3.22 -4.89
CA ALA A 172 25.46 -2.20 -5.88
C ALA A 172 24.81 -0.83 -5.60
N LEU A 173 23.60 -0.82 -5.04
CA LEU A 173 22.90 0.42 -4.66
C LEU A 173 23.55 1.00 -3.40
N ALA A 174 23.80 0.16 -2.39
CA ALA A 174 24.53 0.55 -1.18
C ALA A 174 25.90 1.16 -1.50
N ASP A 175 26.68 0.51 -2.37
CA ASP A 175 28.00 0.97 -2.79
C ASP A 175 27.91 2.27 -3.60
N THR A 176 26.85 2.47 -4.38
CA THR A 176 26.59 3.73 -5.10
C THR A 176 26.37 4.89 -4.12
N LEU A 177 25.59 4.67 -3.05
CA LEU A 177 25.34 5.67 -2.01
C LEU A 177 26.61 5.98 -1.20
N GLU A 178 27.40 4.98 -0.84
CA GLU A 178 28.68 5.17 -0.16
C GLU A 178 29.67 5.99 -1.01
N GLN A 179 29.74 5.70 -2.32
CA GLN A 179 30.54 6.48 -3.25
C GLN A 179 30.08 7.94 -3.37
N ALA A 180 28.76 8.17 -3.42
CA ALA A 180 28.19 9.51 -3.47
C ALA A 180 28.52 10.31 -2.19
N ASP A 181 28.32 9.73 -1.01
CA ASP A 181 28.64 10.36 0.28
C ASP A 181 30.15 10.63 0.40
N GLN A 182 31.00 9.66 0.05
CA GLN A 182 32.44 9.87 0.04
C GLN A 182 32.84 11.02 -0.89
N ARG A 183 32.27 11.09 -2.09
CA ARG A 183 32.56 12.16 -3.06
C ARG A 183 32.10 13.52 -2.53
N GLN A 184 30.90 13.59 -1.99
CA GLN A 184 30.36 14.81 -1.40
C GLN A 184 31.23 15.32 -0.24
N ARG A 185 31.68 14.43 0.65
CA ARG A 185 32.58 14.78 1.77
C ARG A 185 33.93 15.29 1.27
N GLN A 186 34.50 14.67 0.25
CA GLN A 186 35.76 15.11 -0.35
C GLN A 186 35.66 16.53 -0.93
N LEU A 187 34.60 16.81 -1.70
CA LEU A 187 34.35 18.12 -2.27
C LEU A 187 34.15 19.18 -1.18
N ARG A 188 33.32 18.88 -0.16
CA ARG A 188 33.12 19.79 0.96
C ARG A 188 34.41 20.06 1.72
N ALA A 189 35.21 19.04 2.02
CA ALA A 189 36.48 19.22 2.72
C ALA A 189 37.50 20.06 1.94
N ALA A 190 37.55 19.91 0.61
CA ALA A 190 38.47 20.66 -0.23
C ALA A 190 38.13 22.15 -0.35
N HIS A 191 36.87 22.53 -0.08
CA HIS A 191 36.36 23.89 -0.29
C HIS A 191 35.82 24.56 1.00
N ALA A 192 35.81 23.86 2.14
CA ALA A 192 35.18 24.28 3.39
C ALA A 192 35.62 25.66 3.93
N GLU A 193 36.88 26.06 3.69
CA GLU A 193 37.42 27.34 4.17
C GLU A 193 37.16 28.51 3.21
N ARG A 194 36.69 28.23 1.98
CA ARG A 194 36.65 29.19 0.87
C ARG A 194 35.25 29.49 0.38
N GLU A 195 34.32 28.58 0.60
CA GLU A 195 32.97 28.63 0.03
C GLU A 195 31.91 28.56 1.14
N SER A 196 30.83 29.29 0.93
CA SER A 196 29.63 29.19 1.75
C SER A 196 28.93 27.83 1.55
N PRO A 197 28.06 27.40 2.48
CA PRO A 197 27.31 26.15 2.33
C PRO A 197 26.51 26.05 1.02
N ILE A 198 26.01 27.17 0.50
CA ILE A 198 25.25 27.23 -0.75
C ILE A 198 26.18 26.97 -1.95
N GLU A 199 27.34 27.60 -1.99
CA GLU A 199 28.33 27.41 -3.07
C GLU A 199 28.84 25.97 -3.08
N LEU A 200 29.09 25.39 -1.90
CA LEU A 200 29.47 23.98 -1.76
C LEU A 200 28.39 23.03 -2.30
N ALA A 201 27.11 23.31 -2.03
CA ALA A 201 26.01 22.52 -2.57
C ALA A 201 25.95 22.60 -4.10
N VAL A 202 26.20 23.77 -4.68
CA VAL A 202 26.29 23.95 -6.14
C VAL A 202 27.47 23.14 -6.72
N GLN A 203 28.65 23.19 -6.09
CA GLN A 203 29.82 22.42 -6.54
C GLN A 203 29.55 20.91 -6.52
N VAL A 204 28.95 20.40 -5.44
CA VAL A 204 28.56 18.98 -5.35
C VAL A 204 27.61 18.61 -6.48
N ASN A 205 26.57 19.41 -6.72
CA ASN A 205 25.57 19.12 -7.75
C ASN A 205 26.08 19.31 -9.19
N GLN A 206 27.24 19.93 -9.38
CA GLN A 206 27.93 20.04 -10.68
C GLN A 206 28.99 18.96 -10.89
N ASP A 207 29.37 18.22 -9.84
CA ASP A 207 30.40 17.21 -9.92
C ASP A 207 29.95 16.00 -10.77
N PRO A 208 30.70 15.64 -11.84
CA PRO A 208 30.30 14.54 -12.73
C PRO A 208 30.24 13.18 -12.04
N LEU A 209 31.12 12.92 -11.07
CA LEU A 209 31.14 11.63 -10.37
C LEU A 209 29.96 11.52 -9.40
N PHE A 210 29.66 12.59 -8.67
CA PHE A 210 28.47 12.67 -7.84
C PHE A 210 27.18 12.48 -8.65
N ASN A 211 27.07 13.18 -9.78
CA ASN A 211 25.92 13.08 -10.67
C ASN A 211 25.77 11.68 -11.27
N ALA A 212 26.87 11.01 -11.64
CA ALA A 212 26.82 9.62 -12.09
C ALA A 212 26.28 8.66 -11.01
N CYS A 213 26.63 8.88 -9.74
CA CYS A 213 26.05 8.11 -8.63
C CYS A 213 24.55 8.39 -8.46
N ARG A 214 24.14 9.65 -8.53
CA ARG A 214 22.71 10.03 -8.47
C ARG A 214 21.91 9.36 -9.60
N ASP A 215 22.41 9.43 -10.83
CA ASP A 215 21.74 8.84 -11.98
C ASP A 215 21.65 7.31 -11.86
N SER A 216 22.71 6.67 -11.38
CA SER A 216 22.73 5.22 -11.08
C SER A 216 21.69 4.85 -10.03
N PHE A 217 21.56 5.64 -8.97
CA PHE A 217 20.56 5.43 -7.92
C PHE A 217 19.14 5.55 -8.49
N SER A 218 18.81 6.63 -9.22
CA SER A 218 17.48 6.82 -9.81
C SER A 218 17.10 5.70 -10.80
N GLN A 219 18.05 5.18 -11.57
CA GLN A 219 17.81 4.04 -12.48
C GLN A 219 17.48 2.73 -11.74
N GLN A 220 17.91 2.59 -10.48
CA GLN A 220 17.70 1.39 -9.67
C GLN A 220 16.45 1.46 -8.79
N GLN A 221 15.78 2.62 -8.70
CA GLN A 221 14.62 2.84 -7.83
C GLN A 221 13.47 1.88 -8.12
N LEU A 222 13.16 1.61 -9.40
CA LEU A 222 12.12 0.64 -9.75
C LEU A 222 12.45 -0.76 -9.19
N ARG A 223 13.71 -1.19 -9.30
CA ARG A 223 14.17 -2.49 -8.81
C ARG A 223 14.11 -2.56 -7.28
N LEU A 224 14.29 -1.43 -6.59
CA LEU A 224 14.14 -1.35 -5.13
C LEU A 224 12.69 -1.64 -4.71
N ASP A 225 11.70 -1.03 -5.35
CA ASP A 225 10.29 -1.28 -5.06
C ASP A 225 9.92 -2.74 -5.26
N GLU A 226 10.43 -3.37 -6.33
CA GLU A 226 10.20 -4.79 -6.57
C GLU A 226 10.79 -5.66 -5.46
N ARG A 227 12.00 -5.36 -5.01
CA ARG A 227 12.67 -6.11 -3.93
C ARG A 227 12.01 -5.91 -2.59
N LEU A 228 11.59 -4.70 -2.26
CA LEU A 228 10.82 -4.43 -1.04
C LEU A 228 9.47 -5.15 -1.07
N TYR A 229 8.78 -5.14 -2.21
CA TYR A 229 7.50 -5.85 -2.36
C TYR A 229 7.67 -7.37 -2.13
N GLU A 230 8.66 -8.00 -2.78
CA GLU A 230 9.01 -9.41 -2.57
C GLU A 230 9.41 -9.69 -1.12
N TRP A 231 10.12 -8.77 -0.48
CA TRP A 231 10.55 -8.87 0.91
C TRP A 231 9.36 -8.91 1.87
N VAL A 232 8.37 -8.04 1.67
CA VAL A 232 7.11 -8.07 2.43
C VAL A 232 6.37 -9.37 2.20
N GLU A 233 6.21 -9.81 0.94
CA GLU A 233 5.53 -11.07 0.62
C GLU A 233 6.15 -12.27 1.33
N ARG A 234 7.49 -12.34 1.37
CA ARG A 234 8.21 -13.44 2.03
C ARG A 234 8.06 -13.43 3.54
N HIS A 235 7.92 -12.26 4.17
CA HIS A 235 7.90 -12.11 5.63
C HIS A 235 6.55 -11.62 6.15
N ILE A 236 5.48 -11.88 5.40
CA ILE A 236 4.16 -11.28 5.63
C ILE A 236 3.61 -11.48 7.05
N GLU A 237 4.00 -12.57 7.71
CA GLU A 237 3.61 -12.91 9.09
C GLU A 237 4.22 -11.97 10.15
N GLN A 238 5.26 -11.20 9.80
CA GLN A 238 5.87 -10.19 10.68
C GLN A 238 5.22 -8.81 10.52
N PHE A 239 4.37 -8.62 9.50
CA PHE A 239 3.71 -7.34 9.21
C PHE A 239 2.32 -7.29 9.85
N PRO A 240 1.74 -6.09 10.04
CA PRO A 240 0.43 -5.93 10.65
C PRO A 240 -0.67 -6.78 9.99
N ALA A 241 -1.49 -7.39 10.86
CA ALA A 241 -2.63 -8.23 10.52
C ALA A 241 -3.88 -7.42 10.10
#